data_AF-A0A5C5YC81-F1
#
_entry.id   AF-A0A5C5YC81-F1
#
_cell.length_a   1.000
_cell.length_b   1.000
_cell.length_c   1.000
_cell.angle_alpha   90.00
_cell.angle_beta   90.00
_cell.angle_gamma   90.00
#
_symmetry.space_group_name_H-M   'P 1'
#
loop_
_entity.id
_entity.type
_entity.pdbx_description
1 polymer ?
#
loop_
_entity_poly.entity_id
_entity_poly.type
_entity_poly.pdbx_seq_one_letter_code
_entity_poly.pdbx_strand_id
1 'polypeptide(L)'
;MNRRRTNPPRGGYVMVLFAMMLFGLMAMAALVIDLGFARLAQRQMQTAADAAALEGLRYASTDGRQRAADVVAWTLEGDFDPSSESSGPNRLASNPGDDKRGDMLDGLYAFDPPASSTAQDSRQFHREANDYTRSDFPNPNPSDDSSMETHEAFLVRVRRTDEVFDDGVGTAGPALPFLFGHGSMLNRESVGDGIAVRATSIAALQPVVCVGSSDETNDVPGKLDVAVPLSEWEVGSGETFREYAEHAIGGEATDNAAPEAGTGYVAIYDEEINDRVIGFGAASISDGVFTEVEPFGISNASATFCYSYAGTPDDTDMVFKSRQDNREVLCQLPVSAR
;
A
#
# COMPACT_ATOMS: atom_id res chain seq x y z
N MET A 1 -40.49 59.53 59.15
CA MET A 1 -39.04 59.51 58.87
C MET A 1 -38.74 58.30 57.99
N ASN A 2 -38.83 58.44 56.67
CA ASN A 2 -38.79 57.31 55.71
C ASN A 2 -37.35 57.02 55.26
N ARG A 3 -36.76 55.92 55.74
CA ARG A 3 -35.52 55.36 55.20
C ARG A 3 -35.80 54.63 53.88
N ARG A 4 -35.50 55.27 52.75
CA ARG A 4 -35.39 54.60 51.44
C ARG A 4 -34.23 53.59 51.52
N ARG A 5 -34.54 52.29 51.49
CA ARG A 5 -33.55 51.24 51.24
C ARG A 5 -33.18 51.30 49.76
N THR A 6 -31.97 51.79 49.47
CA THR A 6 -31.35 51.66 48.14
C THR A 6 -30.89 50.22 47.98
N ASN A 7 -31.49 49.46 47.08
CA ASN A 7 -31.00 48.12 46.75
C ASN A 7 -29.57 48.23 46.19
N PRO A 8 -28.59 47.47 46.71
CA PRO A 8 -27.23 47.51 46.20
C PRO A 8 -27.22 47.03 44.73
N PRO A 9 -26.49 47.71 43.84
CA PRO A 9 -26.43 47.35 42.43
C PRO A 9 -25.77 45.96 42.26
N ARG A 10 -26.51 45.01 41.68
CA ARG A 10 -26.04 43.63 41.38
C ARG A 10 -25.17 43.53 40.12
N GLY A 11 -24.42 44.58 39.78
CA GLY A 11 -23.76 44.75 38.47
C GLY A 11 -22.51 43.91 38.20
N GLY A 12 -21.98 43.17 39.18
CA GLY A 12 -20.71 42.44 39.02
C GLY A 12 -20.82 41.03 38.42
N TYR A 13 -21.99 40.38 38.55
CA TYR A 13 -22.13 38.95 38.23
C TYR A 13 -22.01 38.66 36.73
N VAL A 14 -22.51 39.56 35.88
CA VAL A 14 -22.46 39.39 34.42
C VAL A 14 -21.03 39.41 33.90
N MET A 15 -20.15 40.25 34.46
CA MET A 15 -18.75 40.32 34.05
C MET A 15 -17.98 39.05 34.42
N VAL A 16 -18.27 38.46 35.59
CA VAL A 16 -17.68 37.19 36.01
C VAL A 16 -18.11 36.05 35.09
N LEU A 17 -19.42 35.94 34.81
CA LEU A 17 -19.93 34.93 33.89
C LEU A 17 -19.34 35.09 32.49
N PHE A 18 -19.23 36.32 31.98
CA PHE A 18 -18.63 36.58 30.68
C PHE A 18 -17.16 36.16 30.64
N ALA A 19 -16.37 36.51 31.66
CA ALA A 19 -14.96 36.11 31.74
C ALA A 19 -14.81 34.57 31.79
N MET A 20 -15.63 33.88 32.57
CA MET A 20 -15.61 32.41 32.64
C MET A 20 -16.01 31.78 31.31
N MET A 21 -17.05 32.30 30.65
CA MET A 21 -17.49 31.84 29.34
C MET A 21 -16.42 32.05 28.28
N LEU A 22 -15.79 33.23 28.25
CA LEU A 22 -14.72 33.56 27.31
C LEU A 22 -13.54 32.59 27.48
N PHE A 23 -13.13 32.32 28.72
CA PHE A 23 -12.04 31.38 29.00
C PHE A 23 -12.40 29.95 28.54
N GLY A 24 -13.62 29.51 28.78
CA GLY A 24 -14.13 28.23 28.28
C GLY A 24 -14.14 28.13 26.76
N LEU A 25 -14.53 29.20 26.06
CA LEU A 25 -14.52 29.25 24.59
C LEU A 25 -13.10 29.24 24.03
N MET A 26 -12.16 29.97 24.64
CA MET A 26 -10.75 29.96 24.22
C MET A 26 -10.12 28.58 24.42
N ALA A 27 -10.40 27.92 25.53
CA ALA A 27 -9.97 26.54 25.80
C ALA A 27 -10.50 25.57 24.73
N MET A 28 -11.79 25.67 24.38
CA MET A 28 -12.39 24.84 23.33
C MET A 28 -11.80 25.15 21.95
N ALA A 29 -11.57 26.42 21.62
CA ALA A 29 -10.97 26.83 20.36
C ALA A 29 -9.54 26.29 20.20
N ALA A 30 -8.71 26.37 21.24
CA ALA A 30 -7.36 25.81 21.23
C ALA A 30 -7.37 24.29 20.97
N LEU A 31 -8.25 23.55 21.64
CA LEU A 31 -8.40 22.10 21.43
C LEU A 31 -8.81 21.76 19.99
N VAL A 32 -9.73 22.53 19.40
CA VAL A 32 -10.15 22.35 18.01
C VAL A 32 -9.01 22.63 17.04
N ILE A 33 -8.19 23.65 17.31
CA ILE A 33 -7.00 23.99 16.50
C ILE A 33 -5.97 22.85 16.56
N ASP A 34 -5.65 22.34 17.74
CA ASP A 34 -4.70 21.23 17.92
C ASP A 34 -5.17 19.97 17.17
N LEU A 35 -6.44 19.59 17.35
CA LEU A 35 -7.01 18.44 16.64
C LEU A 35 -7.06 18.66 15.12
N GLY A 36 -7.31 19.91 14.69
CA GLY A 36 -7.29 20.31 13.28
C GLY A 36 -5.90 20.13 12.66
N PHE A 37 -4.86 20.61 13.35
CA PHE A 37 -3.47 20.43 12.92
C PHE A 37 -3.05 18.97 12.91
N ALA A 38 -3.39 18.19 13.95
CA ALA A 38 -3.08 16.76 14.00
C ALA A 38 -3.71 16.00 12.82
N ARG A 39 -4.98 16.27 12.50
CA ARG A 39 -5.67 15.67 11.35
C ARG A 39 -5.09 16.11 10.01
N LEU A 40 -4.68 17.37 9.87
CA LEU A 40 -4.04 17.87 8.66
C LEU A 40 -2.70 17.18 8.44
N ALA A 41 -1.85 17.14 9.47
CA ALA A 41 -0.55 16.49 9.42
C ALA A 41 -0.68 14.99 9.11
N GLN A 42 -1.64 14.29 9.75
CA GLN A 42 -1.89 12.87 9.47
C GLN A 42 -2.26 12.63 8.01
N ARG A 43 -3.11 13.48 7.41
CA ARG A 43 -3.48 13.37 5.99
C ARG A 43 -2.29 13.63 5.07
N GLN A 44 -1.49 14.66 5.35
CA GLN A 44 -0.28 14.97 4.58
C GLN A 44 0.72 13.80 4.64
N MET A 45 0.95 13.25 5.83
CA MET A 45 1.84 12.10 6.03
C MET A 45 1.29 10.85 5.34
N GLN A 46 -0.02 10.61 5.35
CA GLN A 46 -0.61 9.47 4.62
C GLN A 46 -0.41 9.61 3.11
N THR A 47 -0.70 10.79 2.54
CA THR A 47 -0.47 11.04 1.10
C THR A 47 1.02 10.88 0.74
N ALA A 48 1.94 11.37 1.58
CA ALA A 48 3.37 11.18 1.39
C ALA A 48 3.76 9.70 1.42
N ALA A 49 3.28 8.96 2.42
CA ALA A 49 3.55 7.53 2.57
C ALA A 49 3.00 6.71 1.40
N ASP A 50 1.78 7.01 0.94
CA ASP A 50 1.15 6.32 -0.19
C ASP A 50 1.94 6.54 -1.49
N ALA A 51 2.30 7.80 -1.78
CA ALA A 51 3.10 8.12 -2.96
C ALA A 51 4.50 7.49 -2.90
N ALA A 52 5.12 7.52 -1.72
CA ALA A 52 6.44 6.94 -1.51
C ALA A 52 6.42 5.41 -1.58
N ALA A 53 5.36 4.75 -1.10
CA ALA A 53 5.24 3.29 -1.20
C ALA A 53 5.08 2.86 -2.67
N LEU A 54 4.27 3.58 -3.45
CA LEU A 54 4.13 3.32 -4.89
C LEU A 54 5.42 3.58 -5.66
N GLU A 55 6.11 4.69 -5.38
CA GLU A 55 7.40 4.99 -6.01
C GLU A 55 8.47 3.99 -5.57
N GLY A 56 8.49 3.59 -4.30
CA GLY A 56 9.41 2.57 -3.80
C GLY A 56 9.22 1.22 -4.49
N LEU A 57 7.97 0.77 -4.63
CA LEU A 57 7.62 -0.49 -5.30
C LEU A 57 8.02 -0.50 -6.79
N ARG A 58 7.96 0.67 -7.45
CA ARG A 58 8.28 0.84 -8.87
C ARG A 58 9.76 0.62 -9.20
N TYR A 59 10.66 0.63 -8.23
CA TYR A 59 12.10 0.48 -8.49
C TYR A 59 12.71 -0.62 -7.61
N ALA A 60 13.83 -1.18 -8.05
CA ALA A 60 14.57 -2.16 -7.27
C ALA A 60 15.11 -1.55 -5.96
N SER A 61 15.08 -2.34 -4.88
CA SER A 61 15.35 -1.99 -3.47
C SER A 61 16.08 -0.67 -3.21
N THR A 62 17.37 -0.57 -3.55
CA THR A 62 18.18 0.61 -3.22
C THR A 62 17.67 1.90 -3.88
N ASP A 63 17.34 1.81 -5.18
CA ASP A 63 16.82 2.95 -5.93
C ASP A 63 15.38 3.29 -5.50
N GLY A 64 14.57 2.27 -5.22
CA GLY A 64 13.21 2.42 -4.69
C GLY A 64 13.18 3.15 -3.36
N ARG A 65 14.05 2.75 -2.41
CA ARG A 65 14.21 3.43 -1.12
C ARG A 65 14.64 4.88 -1.27
N GLN A 66 15.61 5.16 -2.15
CA GLN A 66 16.06 6.53 -2.37
C GLN A 66 14.92 7.42 -2.91
N ARG A 67 14.18 6.93 -3.92
CA ARG A 67 13.07 7.68 -4.51
C ARG A 67 11.89 7.84 -3.56
N ALA A 68 11.55 6.80 -2.80
CA ALA A 68 10.53 6.87 -1.77
C ALA A 68 10.89 7.94 -0.71
N ALA A 69 12.15 7.98 -0.26
CA ALA A 69 12.62 8.99 0.68
C ALA A 69 12.55 10.41 0.11
N ASP A 70 12.90 10.59 -1.17
CA ASP A 70 12.84 11.88 -1.86
C ASP A 70 11.39 12.38 -2.03
N VAL A 71 10.44 11.48 -2.35
CA VAL A 71 9.01 11.80 -2.43
C VAL A 71 8.45 12.28 -1.09
N VAL A 72 8.82 11.63 0.02
CA VAL A 72 8.42 12.08 1.36
C VAL A 72 9.05 13.44 1.70
N ALA A 73 10.34 13.62 1.42
CA ALA A 73 11.04 14.87 1.65
C ALA A 73 10.34 16.03 0.92
N TRP A 74 10.09 15.90 -0.39
CA TRP A 74 9.41 16.95 -1.18
C TRP A 74 7.98 17.24 -0.70
N THR A 75 7.28 16.24 -0.15
CA THR A 75 5.90 16.42 0.33
C THR A 75 5.86 17.13 1.69
N LEU A 76 6.87 16.93 2.54
CA LEU A 76 6.89 17.43 3.92
C LEU A 76 7.76 18.67 4.11
N GLU A 77 8.78 18.88 3.27
CA GLU A 77 9.62 20.07 3.28
C GLU A 77 8.88 21.23 2.59
N GLY A 78 8.16 22.00 3.41
CA GLY A 78 7.41 23.17 2.95
C GLY A 78 8.26 24.36 2.47
N ASP A 79 9.60 24.28 2.52
CA ASP A 79 10.47 25.40 2.14
C ASP A 79 10.80 25.45 0.64
N PHE A 80 10.45 24.40 -0.13
CA PHE A 80 10.70 24.33 -1.59
C PHE A 80 12.14 24.74 -1.99
N ASP A 81 13.12 24.53 -1.12
CA ASP A 81 14.53 24.81 -1.41
C ASP A 81 15.20 23.53 -1.92
N PRO A 82 15.36 23.34 -3.23
CA PRO A 82 16.03 22.16 -3.78
C PRO A 82 17.55 22.15 -3.48
N SER A 83 18.08 23.21 -2.85
CA SER A 83 19.50 23.35 -2.54
C SER A 83 19.87 23.01 -1.09
N SER A 84 18.90 22.80 -0.20
CA SER A 84 19.20 22.27 1.13
C SER A 84 19.62 20.82 0.98
N GLU A 85 20.86 20.50 1.37
CA GLU A 85 21.49 19.20 1.20
C GLU A 85 20.54 18.05 1.59
N SER A 86 20.63 16.94 0.84
CA SER A 86 19.83 15.70 0.92
C SER A 86 19.83 14.95 2.28
N SER A 87 20.25 15.62 3.36
CA SER A 87 20.31 15.17 4.74
C SER A 87 19.40 16.01 5.66
N GLY A 88 18.31 16.57 5.11
CA GLY A 88 17.28 17.20 5.93
C GLY A 88 16.73 16.22 6.97
N PRO A 89 16.35 16.69 8.18
CA PRO A 89 15.87 15.85 9.27
C PRO A 89 14.56 15.09 8.97
N ASN A 90 13.96 15.32 7.80
CA ASN A 90 12.70 14.74 7.37
C ASN A 90 12.86 13.66 6.29
N ARG A 91 14.09 13.33 5.87
CA ARG A 91 14.32 12.27 4.89
C ARG A 91 14.28 10.91 5.58
N LEU A 92 13.55 9.97 4.98
CA LEU A 92 13.42 8.61 5.51
C LEU A 92 14.76 7.88 5.49
N ALA A 93 15.01 7.05 6.51
CA ALA A 93 16.18 6.18 6.55
C ALA A 93 16.03 5.02 5.56
N SER A 94 17.11 4.71 4.83
CA SER A 94 17.11 3.65 3.82
C SER A 94 16.97 2.23 4.39
N ASN A 95 17.26 2.02 5.68
CA ASN A 95 17.15 0.74 6.36
C ASN A 95 17.82 -0.44 5.62
N PRO A 96 19.09 -0.34 5.21
CA PRO A 96 19.73 -1.37 4.37
C PRO A 96 19.85 -2.74 5.05
N GLY A 97 19.70 -2.79 6.38
CA GLY A 97 19.66 -4.03 7.17
C GLY A 97 18.27 -4.65 7.31
N ASP A 98 17.24 -4.06 6.69
CA ASP A 98 15.87 -4.58 6.68
C ASP A 98 15.29 -4.83 8.07
N ASP A 99 15.62 -3.95 9.02
CA ASP A 99 15.00 -3.99 10.34
C ASP A 99 13.49 -3.74 10.18
N LYS A 100 12.68 -4.62 10.77
CA LYS A 100 11.20 -4.56 10.76
C LYS A 100 10.64 -3.20 11.16
N ARG A 101 11.41 -2.45 11.95
CA ARG A 101 11.07 -1.15 12.53
C ARG A 101 11.51 0.03 11.68
N GLY A 102 12.18 -0.22 10.56
CA GLY A 102 12.72 0.85 9.74
C GLY A 102 11.66 1.65 9.00
N ASP A 103 12.08 2.75 8.38
CA ASP A 103 11.15 3.63 7.65
C ASP A 103 10.66 3.00 6.36
N MET A 104 11.54 2.26 5.68
CA MET A 104 11.26 1.65 4.39
C MET A 104 11.66 0.18 4.43
N LEU A 105 10.79 -0.69 3.91
CA LEU A 105 11.06 -2.11 3.80
C LEU A 105 10.59 -2.63 2.45
N ASP A 106 11.49 -3.33 1.77
CA ASP A 106 11.14 -4.24 0.70
C ASP A 106 10.72 -5.57 1.32
N GLY A 107 9.74 -6.24 0.73
CA GLY A 107 9.34 -7.54 1.22
C GLY A 107 8.14 -8.11 0.51
N LEU A 108 7.45 -8.97 1.24
CA LEU A 108 6.28 -9.69 0.77
C LEU A 108 5.08 -9.28 1.62
N TYR A 109 3.97 -8.96 0.98
CA TYR A 109 2.70 -8.66 1.63
C TYR A 109 1.76 -9.85 1.52
N ALA A 110 1.24 -10.29 2.67
CA ALA A 110 0.24 -11.33 2.75
C ALA A 110 -1.16 -10.71 2.89
N PHE A 111 -2.06 -11.02 1.96
CA PHE A 111 -3.42 -10.49 1.98
C PHE A 111 -4.29 -11.11 3.08
N ASP A 112 -4.01 -12.36 3.43
CA ASP A 112 -4.82 -13.14 4.36
C ASP A 112 -3.98 -13.78 5.46
N PRO A 113 -4.53 -13.89 6.69
CA PRO A 113 -3.86 -14.62 7.75
C PRO A 113 -3.83 -16.12 7.42
N PRO A 114 -2.93 -16.89 8.03
CA PRO A 114 -2.90 -18.34 7.82
C PRO A 114 -4.27 -18.97 8.12
N ALA A 115 -4.64 -20.02 7.39
CA ALA A 115 -5.93 -20.72 7.60
C ALA A 115 -6.09 -21.27 9.04
N SER A 116 -4.98 -21.49 9.75
CA SER A 116 -4.93 -21.93 11.15
C SER A 116 -5.05 -20.79 12.18
N SER A 117 -5.14 -19.54 11.73
CA SER A 117 -5.16 -18.36 12.61
C SER A 117 -6.41 -18.30 13.49
N THR A 118 -6.25 -17.81 14.72
CA THR A 118 -7.41 -17.56 15.59
C THR A 118 -8.14 -16.30 15.13
N ALA A 119 -9.42 -16.15 15.50
CA ALA A 119 -10.17 -14.93 15.23
C ALA A 119 -9.55 -13.65 15.87
N GLN A 120 -8.66 -13.79 16.84
CA GLN A 120 -7.89 -12.66 17.38
C GLN A 120 -6.72 -12.32 16.45
N ASP A 121 -5.98 -13.32 15.99
CA ASP A 121 -4.87 -13.14 15.06
C ASP A 121 -5.35 -12.50 13.76
N SER A 122 -6.47 -12.97 13.19
CA SER A 122 -7.03 -12.37 11.97
C SER A 122 -7.41 -10.89 12.14
N ARG A 123 -7.79 -10.45 13.35
CA ARG A 123 -8.10 -9.04 13.66
C ARG A 123 -6.86 -8.17 13.82
N GLN A 124 -5.73 -8.78 14.18
CA GLN A 124 -4.45 -8.10 14.39
C GLN A 124 -3.52 -8.22 13.18
N PHE A 125 -3.83 -9.12 12.25
CA PHE A 125 -2.99 -9.47 11.13
C PHE A 125 -2.52 -8.26 10.32
N HIS A 126 -3.46 -7.35 10.01
CA HIS A 126 -3.18 -6.11 9.29
C HIS A 126 -2.85 -4.90 10.17
N ARG A 127 -2.65 -5.11 11.48
CA ARG A 127 -2.34 -4.03 12.40
C ARG A 127 -0.85 -3.99 12.66
N GLU A 128 -0.33 -2.78 12.56
CA GLU A 128 1.01 -2.47 13.04
C GLU A 128 1.04 -2.49 14.57
N ALA A 129 1.96 -3.26 15.13
CA ALA A 129 2.19 -3.33 16.56
C ALA A 129 2.93 -2.07 17.06
N ASN A 130 2.99 -1.89 18.38
CA ASN A 130 3.67 -0.73 19.00
C ASN A 130 5.17 -0.68 18.69
N ASP A 131 5.78 -1.85 18.41
CA ASP A 131 7.17 -2.00 18.00
C ASP A 131 7.34 -1.93 16.47
N TYR A 132 6.34 -1.44 15.74
CA TYR A 132 6.33 -1.35 14.27
C TYR A 132 6.33 -2.69 13.53
N THR A 133 6.25 -3.83 14.21
CA THR A 133 6.15 -5.11 13.53
C THR A 133 4.76 -5.32 12.93
N ARG A 134 4.70 -6.07 11.83
CA ARG A 134 3.47 -6.41 11.10
C ARG A 134 3.49 -7.90 10.75
N SER A 135 2.38 -8.58 11.01
CA SER A 135 2.24 -10.00 10.66
C SER A 135 1.98 -10.22 9.18
N ASP A 136 1.36 -9.23 8.51
CA ASP A 136 1.05 -9.24 7.08
C ASP A 136 2.20 -8.72 6.18
N PHE A 137 3.34 -8.34 6.78
CA PHE A 137 4.56 -7.97 6.05
C PHE A 137 5.78 -8.70 6.64
N PRO A 138 5.87 -10.03 6.49
CA PRO A 138 6.97 -10.82 7.03
C PRO A 138 8.30 -10.48 6.35
N ASN A 139 9.30 -10.10 7.14
CA ASN A 139 10.69 -9.92 6.71
C ASN A 139 11.65 -10.62 7.71
N PRO A 140 12.59 -11.49 7.29
CA PRO A 140 12.74 -12.02 5.93
C PRO A 140 11.54 -12.87 5.53
N ASN A 141 11.43 -13.14 4.22
CA ASN A 141 10.49 -14.07 3.60
C ASN A 141 10.21 -15.25 4.55
N PRO A 142 8.94 -15.55 4.91
CA PRO A 142 8.64 -16.60 5.87
C PRO A 142 9.14 -17.94 5.32
N SER A 143 10.34 -18.33 5.77
CA SER A 143 10.86 -19.67 5.56
C SER A 143 9.94 -20.62 6.31
N ASP A 144 9.17 -21.41 5.57
CA ASP A 144 8.49 -22.65 5.95
C ASP A 144 6.97 -22.60 6.23
N ASP A 145 6.31 -21.44 6.34
CA ASP A 145 4.83 -21.41 6.34
C ASP A 145 4.28 -21.21 4.93
N SER A 146 4.42 -22.27 4.12
CA SER A 146 3.96 -22.40 2.72
C SER A 146 2.46 -22.13 2.46
N SER A 147 1.71 -21.69 3.47
CA SER A 147 0.25 -21.51 3.39
C SER A 147 -0.20 -20.10 3.04
N MET A 148 0.71 -19.12 2.99
CA MET A 148 0.35 -17.71 2.76
C MET A 148 0.64 -17.29 1.32
N GLU A 149 -0.39 -16.89 0.59
CA GLU A 149 -0.24 -16.18 -0.67
C GLU A 149 0.37 -14.81 -0.38
N THR A 150 1.54 -14.55 -0.99
CA THR A 150 2.30 -13.33 -0.77
C THR A 150 2.65 -12.66 -2.09
N HIS A 151 2.72 -11.33 -2.05
CA HIS A 151 3.05 -10.52 -3.20
C HIS A 151 4.21 -9.59 -2.86
N GLU A 152 5.09 -9.35 -3.83
CA GLU A 152 6.12 -8.33 -3.70
C GLU A 152 5.49 -6.99 -3.32
N ALA A 153 6.06 -6.37 -2.30
CA ALA A 153 5.49 -5.19 -1.70
C ALA A 153 6.57 -4.29 -1.10
N PHE A 154 6.22 -3.02 -0.98
CA PHE A 154 7.06 -1.97 -0.44
C PHE A 154 6.29 -1.25 0.65
N LEU A 155 6.87 -1.21 1.85
CA LEU A 155 6.29 -0.58 3.02
C LEU A 155 7.03 0.74 3.31
N VAL A 156 6.28 1.82 3.51
CA VAL A 156 6.78 3.12 3.95
C VAL A 156 6.12 3.55 5.24
N ARG A 157 6.93 4.11 6.15
CA ARG A 157 6.50 4.73 7.40
C ARG A 157 7.00 6.15 7.47
N VAL A 158 6.11 7.05 7.85
CA VAL A 158 6.40 8.45 8.12
C VAL A 158 5.98 8.74 9.55
N ARG A 159 6.87 9.36 10.34
CA ARG A 159 6.68 9.52 11.80
C ARG A 159 6.95 10.94 12.26
N ARG A 160 6.11 11.40 13.19
CA ARG A 160 6.31 12.58 14.03
C ARG A 160 6.05 12.19 15.47
N THR A 161 7.03 11.52 16.08
CA THR A 161 6.90 10.84 17.38
C THR A 161 8.00 11.19 18.37
N ASP A 162 9.03 11.94 17.95
CA ASP A 162 10.23 12.23 18.76
C ASP A 162 10.96 10.98 19.28
N GLU A 163 10.77 9.83 18.61
CA GLU A 163 11.43 8.57 18.94
C GLU A 163 12.85 8.53 18.36
N VAL A 164 13.77 7.93 19.11
CA VAL A 164 15.16 7.72 18.67
C VAL A 164 15.31 6.30 18.13
N PHE A 165 15.87 6.19 16.94
CA PHE A 165 16.18 4.92 16.27
C PHE A 165 17.68 4.72 16.13
N ASP A 166 18.09 3.48 15.86
CA ASP A 166 19.45 3.17 15.48
C ASP A 166 19.78 3.82 14.12
N ASP A 167 21.02 4.24 13.93
CA ASP A 167 21.47 4.94 12.73
C ASP A 167 21.15 4.15 11.46
N GLY A 168 20.42 4.77 10.54
CA GLY A 168 20.04 4.19 9.26
C GLY A 168 18.87 3.22 9.30
N VAL A 169 18.28 2.91 10.46
CA VAL A 169 17.08 2.07 10.57
C VAL A 169 15.82 2.89 10.30
N GLY A 170 15.60 3.95 11.09
CA GLY A 170 14.37 4.75 11.00
C GLY A 170 14.60 6.20 11.39
N THR A 171 13.61 7.02 11.10
CA THR A 171 13.60 8.44 11.43
C THR A 171 12.26 8.81 12.04
N ALA A 172 12.28 9.82 12.91
CA ALA A 172 11.09 10.46 13.40
C ALA A 172 11.32 11.96 13.48
N GLY A 173 10.40 12.72 12.88
CA GLY A 173 10.31 14.14 13.14
C GLY A 173 9.82 14.42 14.57
N PRO A 174 9.93 15.67 15.03
CA PRO A 174 9.37 16.08 16.31
C PRO A 174 7.86 15.88 16.30
N ALA A 175 7.30 15.52 17.46
CA ALA A 175 5.87 15.46 17.66
C ALA A 175 5.19 16.82 17.41
N LEU A 176 3.90 16.81 17.08
CA LEU A 176 3.18 18.05 16.82
C LEU A 176 2.97 18.82 18.13
N PRO A 177 3.14 20.16 18.14
CA PRO A 177 2.97 20.94 19.35
C PRO A 177 1.52 20.86 19.84
N PHE A 178 1.35 20.69 21.15
CA PHE A 178 0.04 20.67 21.80
C PHE A 178 -0.24 22.02 22.47
N LEU A 179 -0.82 22.97 21.73
CA LEU A 179 -0.97 24.37 22.18
C LEU A 179 -1.87 24.46 23.42
N PHE A 180 -2.92 23.64 23.52
CA PHE A 180 -3.77 23.58 24.70
C PHE A 180 -3.01 23.09 25.94
N GLY A 181 -2.03 22.19 25.76
CA GLY A 181 -1.20 21.67 26.84
C GLY A 181 -0.44 22.76 27.60
N HIS A 182 0.04 23.80 26.89
CA HIS A 182 0.82 24.89 27.50
C HIS A 182 0.03 25.77 28.48
N GLY A 183 -1.30 25.84 28.32
CA GLY A 183 -2.19 26.56 29.24
C GLY A 183 -2.82 25.68 30.31
N SER A 184 -2.61 24.36 30.25
CA SER A 184 -3.23 23.37 31.13
C SER A 184 -2.40 23.08 32.37
N MET A 185 -3.01 22.47 33.39
CA MET A 185 -2.31 21.91 34.57
C MET A 185 -1.76 20.50 34.31
N LEU A 186 -1.72 20.06 33.05
CA LEU A 186 -1.07 18.79 32.68
C LEU A 186 0.42 18.83 33.00
N ASN A 187 1.02 17.66 33.24
CA ASN A 187 2.47 17.57 33.43
C ASN A 187 3.16 18.19 32.21
N ARG A 188 4.10 19.12 32.45
CA ARG A 188 4.84 19.82 31.38
C ARG A 188 5.65 18.87 30.53
N GLU A 189 6.08 17.74 31.08
CA GLU A 189 6.73 16.68 30.32
C GLU A 189 5.78 16.13 29.25
N SER A 190 4.57 15.71 29.65
CA SER A 190 3.55 15.21 28.70
C SER A 190 3.05 16.25 27.69
N VAL A 191 3.19 17.54 28.01
CA VAL A 191 2.89 18.63 27.06
C VAL A 191 4.05 18.84 26.10
N GLY A 192 5.29 18.68 26.58
CA GLY A 192 6.50 18.75 25.78
C GLY A 192 6.58 17.62 24.74
N ASP A 193 6.09 16.44 25.09
CA ASP A 193 6.04 15.26 24.20
C ASP A 193 5.09 15.46 23.00
N GLY A 194 4.20 16.45 23.03
CA GLY A 194 3.32 16.79 21.91
C GLY A 194 2.30 15.71 21.52
N ILE A 195 1.81 15.77 20.29
CA ILE A 195 0.92 14.76 19.68
C ILE A 195 1.73 13.94 18.68
N ALA A 196 1.91 12.67 19.00
CA ALA A 196 2.51 11.68 18.12
C ALA A 196 1.60 11.41 16.91
N VAL A 197 2.13 11.55 15.69
CA VAL A 197 1.42 11.20 14.45
C VAL A 197 2.29 10.25 13.63
N ARG A 198 1.63 9.25 13.03
CA ARG A 198 2.25 8.20 12.23
C ARG A 198 1.39 7.96 11.00
N ALA A 199 2.03 7.64 9.89
CA ALA A 199 1.39 7.13 8.68
C ALA A 199 2.21 5.97 8.15
N THR A 200 1.52 4.90 7.78
CA THR A 200 2.13 3.68 7.22
C THR A 200 1.37 3.34 5.96
N SER A 201 2.09 3.10 4.88
CA SER A 201 1.53 2.66 3.62
C SER A 201 2.27 1.43 3.10
N ILE A 202 1.52 0.57 2.41
CA ILE A 202 2.06 -0.60 1.73
C ILE A 202 1.55 -0.55 0.31
N ALA A 203 2.47 -0.55 -0.65
CA ALA A 203 2.17 -0.83 -2.03
C ALA A 203 2.52 -2.31 -2.27
N ALA A 204 1.62 -3.07 -2.89
CA ALA A 204 1.85 -4.46 -3.24
C ALA A 204 1.54 -4.67 -4.72
N LEU A 205 2.36 -5.45 -5.41
CA LEU A 205 2.12 -5.84 -6.79
C LEU A 205 0.95 -6.81 -6.83
N GLN A 206 -0.01 -6.54 -7.72
CA GLN A 206 -1.12 -7.45 -7.98
C GLN A 206 -1.04 -7.99 -9.40
N PRO A 207 -1.43 -9.25 -9.62
CA PRO A 207 -1.56 -9.80 -10.95
C PRO A 207 -2.55 -8.99 -11.80
N VAL A 208 -2.31 -8.92 -13.10
CA VAL A 208 -3.21 -8.31 -14.07
C VAL A 208 -4.35 -9.29 -14.29
N VAL A 209 -5.58 -8.86 -13.99
CA VAL A 209 -6.78 -9.71 -14.11
C VAL A 209 -7.56 -9.46 -15.40
N CYS A 210 -7.33 -8.31 -16.04
CA CYS A 210 -7.97 -7.90 -17.29
C CYS A 210 -7.09 -6.89 -18.04
N VAL A 211 -7.20 -6.89 -19.37
CA VAL A 211 -6.42 -6.01 -20.25
C VAL A 211 -7.35 -5.25 -21.21
N GLY A 212 -7.02 -3.98 -21.45
CA GLY A 212 -7.76 -3.10 -22.34
C GLY A 212 -7.05 -2.88 -23.67
N SER A 213 -7.69 -2.16 -24.60
CA SER A 213 -7.04 -1.69 -25.83
C SER A 213 -5.88 -0.72 -25.54
N SER A 214 -4.93 -0.62 -26.46
CA SER A 214 -3.82 0.32 -26.36
C SER A 214 -4.31 1.77 -26.41
N ASP A 215 -3.56 2.65 -25.75
CA ASP A 215 -3.71 4.10 -25.90
C ASP A 215 -2.38 4.71 -26.32
N GLU A 216 -2.20 4.80 -27.64
CA GLU A 216 -1.00 5.38 -28.26
C GLU A 216 -0.77 6.84 -27.85
N THR A 217 -1.82 7.57 -27.44
CA THR A 217 -1.69 8.98 -27.04
C THR A 217 -0.94 9.10 -25.73
N ASN A 218 -1.12 8.12 -24.83
CA ASN A 218 -0.56 8.11 -23.48
C ASN A 218 0.56 7.08 -23.31
N ASP A 219 1.02 6.46 -24.39
CA ASP A 219 2.04 5.40 -24.38
C ASP A 219 1.65 4.23 -23.46
N VAL A 220 0.36 3.90 -23.43
CA VAL A 220 -0.15 2.79 -22.61
C VAL A 220 -0.23 1.54 -23.49
N PRO A 221 0.57 0.50 -23.19
CA PRO A 221 0.52 -0.74 -23.93
C PRO A 221 -0.85 -1.40 -23.77
N GLY A 222 -1.41 -1.84 -24.89
CA GLY A 222 -2.69 -2.52 -24.92
C GLY A 222 -2.56 -4.02 -24.80
N LYS A 223 -3.71 -4.67 -24.85
CA LYS A 223 -3.81 -6.10 -25.14
C LYS A 223 -3.28 -6.39 -26.55
N LEU A 224 -2.63 -7.54 -26.67
CA LEU A 224 -2.45 -8.23 -27.94
C LEU A 224 -3.61 -9.21 -28.04
N ASP A 225 -4.33 -9.25 -29.17
CA ASP A 225 -5.52 -10.10 -29.37
C ASP A 225 -5.18 -11.59 -29.59
N VAL A 226 -4.14 -12.05 -28.88
CA VAL A 226 -3.70 -13.44 -28.86
C VAL A 226 -3.41 -13.95 -27.45
N ALA A 227 -3.57 -15.25 -27.28
CA ALA A 227 -3.22 -16.02 -26.10
C ALA A 227 -2.15 -17.07 -26.43
N VAL A 228 -1.23 -17.32 -25.51
CA VAL A 228 -0.11 -18.26 -25.62
C VAL A 228 -0.25 -19.34 -24.53
N PRO A 229 0.02 -20.63 -24.83
CA PRO A 229 -0.06 -21.68 -23.81
C PRO A 229 1.02 -21.48 -22.74
N LEU A 230 0.68 -21.83 -21.50
CA LEU A 230 1.59 -21.70 -20.34
C LEU A 230 2.94 -22.36 -20.59
N SER A 231 2.96 -23.53 -21.24
CA SER A 231 4.18 -24.27 -21.57
C SER A 231 5.12 -23.51 -22.52
N GLU A 232 4.60 -22.73 -23.46
CA GLU A 232 5.42 -21.86 -24.34
C GLU A 232 5.82 -20.58 -23.62
N TRP A 233 4.92 -20.03 -22.79
CA TRP A 233 5.21 -18.87 -21.95
C TRP A 233 6.42 -19.10 -21.03
N GLU A 234 6.46 -20.23 -20.32
CA GLU A 234 7.56 -20.58 -19.39
C GLU A 234 8.92 -20.77 -20.08
N VAL A 235 8.92 -21.10 -21.36
CA VAL A 235 10.14 -21.24 -22.17
C VAL A 235 10.59 -19.89 -22.77
N GLY A 236 9.74 -18.85 -22.67
CA GLY A 236 10.01 -17.52 -23.20
C GLY A 236 9.99 -17.46 -24.73
N SER A 237 9.32 -18.42 -25.37
CA SER A 237 9.21 -18.50 -26.82
C SER A 237 7.96 -19.26 -27.21
N GLY A 238 7.24 -18.78 -28.22
CA GLY A 238 6.06 -19.46 -28.71
C GLY A 238 5.73 -19.16 -30.16
N GLU A 239 5.11 -20.14 -30.78
CA GLU A 239 4.64 -20.13 -32.17
C GLU A 239 3.13 -20.43 -32.24
N THR A 240 2.53 -20.94 -31.16
CA THR A 240 1.11 -21.24 -31.10
C THR A 240 0.35 -20.10 -30.43
N PHE A 241 -0.53 -19.48 -31.20
CA PHE A 241 -1.37 -18.39 -30.73
C PHE A 241 -2.83 -18.77 -30.91
N ARG A 242 -3.64 -18.43 -29.92
CA ARG A 242 -5.10 -18.57 -29.98
C ARG A 242 -5.80 -17.23 -29.78
N GLU A 243 -7.00 -17.09 -30.31
CA GLU A 243 -7.86 -15.92 -30.04
C GLU A 243 -8.50 -16.08 -28.65
N TYR A 244 -8.63 -14.97 -27.92
CA TYR A 244 -9.35 -14.92 -26.64
C TYR A 244 -10.32 -13.73 -26.60
N ALA A 245 -11.58 -14.00 -26.27
CA ALA A 245 -12.66 -13.01 -26.44
C ALA A 245 -12.98 -12.19 -25.18
N GLU A 246 -12.74 -12.72 -23.98
CA GLU A 246 -13.25 -12.11 -22.74
C GLU A 246 -12.32 -11.07 -22.10
N HIS A 247 -11.09 -10.95 -22.60
CA HIS A 247 -10.04 -10.03 -22.14
C HIS A 247 -9.81 -9.98 -20.62
N ALA A 248 -10.12 -11.09 -19.95
CA ALA A 248 -9.98 -11.28 -18.52
C ALA A 248 -9.58 -12.73 -18.22
N ILE A 249 -9.04 -12.94 -17.01
CA ILE A 249 -8.78 -14.29 -16.49
C ILE A 249 -10.09 -15.08 -16.47
N GLY A 250 -10.00 -16.36 -16.85
CA GLY A 250 -11.11 -17.30 -16.96
C GLY A 250 -11.71 -17.39 -18.36
N GLY A 251 -11.38 -16.45 -19.25
CA GLY A 251 -11.81 -16.49 -20.66
C GLY A 251 -11.25 -17.70 -21.41
N GLU A 252 -11.97 -18.16 -22.43
CA GLU A 252 -11.57 -19.32 -23.24
C GLU A 252 -10.69 -18.88 -24.41
N ALA A 253 -9.59 -19.60 -24.62
CA ALA A 253 -8.72 -19.48 -25.79
C ALA A 253 -9.20 -20.47 -26.86
N THR A 254 -9.74 -19.96 -27.97
CA THR A 254 -10.57 -20.75 -28.89
C THR A 254 -9.82 -21.15 -30.15
N ASP A 255 -9.87 -20.31 -31.17
CA ASP A 255 -9.36 -20.59 -32.50
C ASP A 255 -7.88 -20.22 -32.63
N ASN A 256 -7.18 -20.84 -33.58
CA ASN A 256 -5.83 -20.41 -33.93
C ASN A 256 -5.86 -18.96 -34.45
N ALA A 257 -5.05 -18.10 -33.83
CA ALA A 257 -4.90 -16.71 -34.23
C ALA A 257 -3.57 -16.51 -34.96
N ALA A 258 -3.57 -15.64 -35.96
CA ALA A 258 -2.33 -15.09 -36.51
C ALA A 258 -1.97 -13.85 -35.68
N PRO A 259 -0.86 -13.85 -34.92
CA PRO A 259 -0.53 -12.72 -34.07
C PRO A 259 -0.15 -11.52 -34.92
N GLU A 260 -0.67 -10.34 -34.55
CA GLU A 260 -0.19 -9.07 -35.10
C GLU A 260 1.12 -8.67 -34.43
N ALA A 261 2.06 -8.15 -35.21
CA ALA A 261 3.32 -7.65 -34.65
C ALA A 261 3.04 -6.43 -33.76
N GLY A 262 3.59 -6.42 -32.55
CA GLY A 262 3.32 -5.37 -31.57
C GLY A 262 3.87 -5.69 -30.20
N THR A 263 3.83 -4.71 -29.31
CA THR A 263 4.26 -4.84 -27.91
C THR A 263 3.06 -4.54 -27.01
N GLY A 264 2.76 -5.44 -26.08
CA GLY A 264 1.58 -5.33 -25.23
C GLY A 264 1.42 -6.48 -24.25
N TYR A 265 0.21 -6.68 -23.77
CA TYR A 265 -0.12 -7.80 -22.89
C TYR A 265 -0.70 -8.97 -23.67
N VAL A 266 -0.09 -10.15 -23.52
CA VAL A 266 -0.55 -11.42 -24.08
C VAL A 266 -1.27 -12.20 -22.98
N ALA A 267 -2.39 -12.83 -23.33
CA ALA A 267 -3.08 -13.73 -22.43
C ALA A 267 -2.31 -15.06 -22.31
N ILE A 268 -2.20 -15.60 -21.10
CA ILE A 268 -1.56 -16.90 -20.86
C ILE A 268 -2.67 -17.88 -20.54
N TYR A 269 -2.78 -18.97 -21.29
CA TYR A 269 -3.81 -19.97 -21.08
C TYR A 269 -3.22 -21.34 -20.72
N ASP A 270 -4.01 -22.13 -20.01
CA ASP A 270 -3.63 -23.49 -19.61
C ASP A 270 -4.46 -24.53 -20.36
N GLU A 271 -3.78 -25.38 -21.14
CA GLU A 271 -4.38 -26.47 -21.90
C GLU A 271 -4.99 -27.55 -21.00
N GLU A 272 -4.51 -27.68 -19.75
CA GLU A 272 -5.04 -28.65 -18.79
C GLU A 272 -6.39 -28.22 -18.20
N ILE A 273 -6.77 -26.94 -18.34
CA ILE A 273 -7.98 -26.34 -17.73
C ILE A 273 -8.98 -25.89 -18.81
N ASN A 274 -9.12 -26.67 -19.89
CA ASN A 274 -9.98 -26.36 -21.04
C ASN A 274 -9.59 -25.03 -21.71
N ASP A 275 -8.29 -24.85 -21.94
CA ASP A 275 -7.74 -23.69 -22.65
C ASP A 275 -8.15 -22.34 -22.04
N ARG A 276 -8.25 -22.26 -20.71
CA ARG A 276 -8.66 -21.04 -20.02
C ARG A 276 -7.48 -20.12 -19.75
N VAL A 277 -7.71 -18.82 -19.92
CA VAL A 277 -6.76 -17.75 -19.57
C VAL A 277 -6.56 -17.74 -18.05
N ILE A 278 -5.33 -17.97 -17.61
CA ILE A 278 -4.92 -17.97 -16.20
C ILE A 278 -4.19 -16.69 -15.78
N GLY A 279 -3.74 -15.89 -16.74
CA GLY A 279 -3.02 -14.65 -16.46
C GLY A 279 -2.71 -13.84 -17.71
N PHE A 280 -1.97 -12.74 -17.52
CA PHE A 280 -1.49 -11.89 -18.60
C PHE A 280 -0.02 -11.56 -18.38
N GLY A 281 0.76 -11.58 -19.46
CA GLY A 281 2.17 -11.25 -19.43
C GLY A 281 2.52 -10.18 -20.46
N ALA A 282 3.53 -9.37 -20.17
CA ALA A 282 4.06 -8.41 -21.12
C ALA A 282 4.93 -9.11 -22.17
N ALA A 283 4.64 -8.91 -23.46
CA ALA A 283 5.41 -9.50 -24.54
C ALA A 283 5.47 -8.61 -25.78
N SER A 284 6.46 -8.88 -26.63
CA SER A 284 6.61 -8.28 -27.94
C SER A 284 6.54 -9.40 -28.97
N ILE A 285 5.66 -9.25 -29.94
CA ILE A 285 5.49 -10.20 -31.03
C ILE A 285 6.14 -9.60 -32.27
N SER A 286 7.08 -10.35 -32.86
CA SER A 286 7.70 -10.03 -34.14
C SER A 286 7.84 -11.30 -34.98
N ASP A 287 7.46 -11.24 -36.25
CA ASP A 287 7.53 -12.37 -37.19
C ASP A 287 6.83 -13.65 -36.71
N GLY A 288 5.73 -13.50 -35.96
CA GLY A 288 4.97 -14.63 -35.42
C GLY A 288 5.67 -15.37 -34.28
N VAL A 289 6.73 -14.78 -33.72
CA VAL A 289 7.39 -15.27 -32.50
C VAL A 289 7.20 -14.20 -31.44
N PHE A 290 6.71 -14.58 -30.27
CA PHE A 290 6.77 -13.68 -29.12
C PHE A 290 8.12 -13.80 -28.45
N THR A 291 8.68 -12.66 -28.08
CA THR A 291 9.80 -12.54 -27.15
C THR A 291 9.26 -11.90 -25.89
N GLU A 292 9.57 -12.51 -24.75
CA GLU A 292 9.32 -11.88 -23.46
C GLU A 292 10.07 -10.54 -23.44
N VAL A 293 9.33 -9.46 -23.16
CA VAL A 293 9.95 -8.16 -22.94
C VAL A 293 10.28 -8.14 -21.46
N GLU A 294 11.48 -7.67 -21.11
CA GLU A 294 11.73 -7.25 -19.72
C GLU A 294 10.51 -6.45 -19.24
N PRO A 295 10.00 -6.69 -18.03
CA PRO A 295 8.75 -6.10 -17.55
C PRO A 295 8.72 -4.62 -17.93
N PHE A 296 7.70 -4.20 -18.71
CA PHE A 296 7.58 -2.83 -19.25
C PHE A 296 8.06 -1.83 -18.21
N GLY A 297 8.96 -0.91 -18.59
CA GLY A 297 9.79 -0.03 -17.76
C GLY A 297 9.14 0.86 -16.68
N ILE A 298 8.04 0.45 -16.08
CA ILE A 298 7.94 0.35 -14.62
C ILE A 298 8.69 -0.94 -14.23
N SER A 299 10.00 -0.84 -13.97
CA SER A 299 10.79 -1.96 -13.44
C SER A 299 9.94 -2.67 -12.36
N ASN A 300 9.57 -3.94 -12.56
CA ASN A 300 8.71 -4.74 -11.66
C ASN A 300 7.18 -4.72 -11.89
N ALA A 301 6.65 -4.24 -13.02
CA ALA A 301 5.30 -4.61 -13.44
C ALA A 301 5.26 -6.03 -14.06
N SER A 302 5.82 -7.02 -13.37
CA SER A 302 5.68 -8.44 -13.71
C SER A 302 4.47 -8.98 -12.98
N ALA A 303 3.39 -9.16 -13.72
CA ALA A 303 2.17 -9.77 -13.23
C ALA A 303 1.90 -11.09 -13.93
N THR A 304 2.94 -11.91 -14.10
CA THR A 304 2.78 -13.31 -14.46
C THR A 304 2.66 -14.09 -13.16
N PHE A 305 1.48 -14.67 -12.89
CA PHE A 305 1.27 -15.56 -11.76
C PHE A 305 1.06 -16.98 -12.27
N CYS A 306 1.77 -17.96 -11.71
CA CYS A 306 1.53 -19.39 -11.90
C CYS A 306 0.73 -19.93 -10.72
N TYR A 307 -0.41 -20.58 -10.96
CA TYR A 307 -1.03 -21.46 -9.97
C TYR A 307 -0.54 -22.90 -10.19
N SER A 308 -0.25 -23.63 -9.10
CA SER A 308 -0.26 -25.09 -9.14
C SER A 308 -1.68 -25.57 -8.85
N TYR A 309 -2.38 -26.08 -9.86
CA TYR A 309 -3.69 -26.70 -9.67
C TYR A 309 -3.55 -28.24 -9.64
N ALA A 310 -4.16 -28.88 -8.64
CA ALA A 310 -4.35 -30.32 -8.61
C ALA A 310 -5.85 -30.61 -8.74
N GLY A 311 -6.33 -30.66 -9.98
CA GLY A 311 -7.73 -30.92 -10.28
C GLY A 311 -8.12 -32.39 -10.13
N THR A 312 -9.29 -32.63 -9.54
CA THR A 312 -10.02 -33.89 -9.76
C THR A 312 -10.94 -33.72 -10.99
N PRO A 313 -11.07 -34.75 -11.85
CA PRO A 313 -11.53 -34.59 -13.23
C PRO A 313 -13.04 -34.32 -13.45
N ASP A 314 -13.84 -34.10 -12.40
CA ASP A 314 -15.31 -34.11 -12.52
C ASP A 314 -16.02 -32.77 -12.18
N ASP A 315 -15.31 -31.69 -11.87
CA ASP A 315 -15.95 -30.42 -11.49
C ASP A 315 -16.14 -29.47 -12.69
N THR A 316 -17.37 -29.42 -13.22
CA THR A 316 -17.76 -28.64 -14.41
C THR A 316 -18.47 -27.33 -14.06
N ASP A 317 -18.52 -26.93 -12.79
CA ASP A 317 -19.22 -25.72 -12.33
C ASP A 317 -18.22 -24.62 -11.89
N MET A 318 -17.60 -23.93 -12.85
CA MET A 318 -17.00 -22.61 -12.59
C MET A 318 -17.90 -21.50 -13.13
N VAL A 319 -18.92 -21.20 -12.33
CA VAL A 319 -19.78 -20.02 -12.51
C VAL A 319 -19.03 -18.79 -11.99
N PHE A 320 -18.70 -17.86 -12.88
CA PHE A 320 -18.18 -16.53 -12.53
C PHE A 320 -19.07 -15.87 -11.47
N LYS A 321 -18.58 -15.81 -10.23
CA LYS A 321 -19.19 -15.05 -9.15
C LYS A 321 -18.18 -14.08 -8.54
N SER A 322 -18.72 -13.02 -7.95
CA SER A 322 -17.97 -11.86 -7.46
C SER A 322 -16.75 -12.25 -6.61
N ARG A 323 -15.75 -11.36 -6.53
CA ARG A 323 -14.47 -11.44 -5.79
C ARG A 323 -14.47 -12.16 -4.43
N GLN A 324 -15.63 -12.31 -3.78
CA GLN A 324 -15.81 -13.00 -2.50
C GLN A 324 -16.09 -14.52 -2.64
N ASP A 325 -16.72 -14.97 -3.73
CA ASP A 325 -17.02 -16.39 -3.97
C ASP A 325 -15.83 -17.14 -4.61
N ASN A 326 -14.93 -16.43 -5.31
CA ASN A 326 -13.65 -17.02 -5.77
C ASN A 326 -12.78 -17.48 -4.59
N ARG A 327 -12.92 -16.89 -3.39
CA ARG A 327 -12.13 -17.27 -2.20
C ARG A 327 -12.51 -18.64 -1.62
N GLU A 328 -13.76 -19.10 -1.72
CA GLU A 328 -14.12 -20.41 -1.15
C GLU A 328 -13.69 -21.58 -2.05
N VAL A 329 -13.52 -21.35 -3.35
CA VAL A 329 -12.98 -22.33 -4.31
C VAL A 329 -11.43 -22.32 -4.31
N LEU A 330 -10.81 -21.16 -4.06
CA LEU A 330 -9.34 -21.00 -3.98
C LEU A 330 -8.69 -21.53 -2.69
N CYS A 331 -9.47 -21.82 -1.62
CA CYS A 331 -8.94 -22.25 -0.32
C CYS A 331 -9.05 -23.76 -0.01
N GLN A 332 -9.42 -24.62 -0.97
CA GLN A 332 -9.59 -26.05 -0.72
C GLN A 332 -8.63 -26.95 -1.52
N LEU A 333 -7.31 -26.77 -1.45
CA LEU A 333 -6.38 -27.83 -1.88
C LEU A 333 -5.17 -27.98 -0.95
N PRO A 334 -4.78 -29.23 -0.59
CA PRO A 334 -3.69 -29.51 0.33
C PRO A 334 -2.31 -29.37 -0.33
N VAL A 335 -1.37 -28.77 0.41
CA VAL A 335 0.05 -28.71 0.07
C VAL A 335 0.63 -30.13 -0.01
N SER A 336 0.98 -30.57 -1.22
CA SER A 336 1.72 -31.81 -1.45
C SER A 336 3.21 -31.46 -1.56
N ALA A 337 3.98 -31.89 -0.55
CA ALA A 337 5.43 -31.79 -0.50
C ALA A 337 6.11 -32.33 -1.77
N ARG A 338 6.98 -31.51 -2.37
CA ARG A 338 8.14 -31.94 -3.14
C ARG A 338 9.34 -31.10 -2.76
#